data_AF-A0A8J2QY85-F1
#
_entry.id   AF-A0A8J2QY85-F1
#
_cell.length_a   1.000
_cell.length_b   1.000
_cell.length_c   1.000
_cell.angle_alpha   90.00
_cell.angle_beta   90.00
_cell.angle_gamma   90.00
#
_symmetry.space_group_name_H-M   'P 1'
#
loop_
_entity.id
_entity.type
_entity.pdbx_description
1 polymer ?
#
loop_
_entity_poly.entity_id
_entity_poly.type
_entity_poly.pdbx_seq_one_letter_code
_entity_poly.pdbx_strand_id
1 'polypeptide(L)'
;MSFDLSKISSQKVKAIPGGEAVEMQSFWKDQNVAIIFFRRWGCMFCRLWAKELGEIYPILKKNNIRLVGIGIEEAGSKEFVDGKYFNGDLFYAEDKSIYQTLEFKRFNLVSIITSLFWKQSREAIVKGKSLGLHSDLIGDGLQNGGGLFICGGNVECHYVQLAPADRLNNMEIAKVCNSNTGLGGDLKGDWVQTGGALLVGPGGRLIKYFTQTGPSDHLPNSDILKKFQL
;
A
#
# COMPACT_ATOMS: atom_id res chain seq x y z
N MET A 1 4.15 5.03 -19.49
CA MET A 1 5.42 5.76 -19.36
C MET A 1 5.78 5.77 -17.87
N SER A 2 7.04 5.52 -17.53
CA SER A 2 7.50 5.63 -16.13
C SER A 2 7.57 7.10 -15.73
N PHE A 3 7.31 7.43 -14.47
CA PHE A 3 7.34 8.80 -13.96
C PHE A 3 8.79 9.34 -13.93
N ASP A 4 8.99 10.58 -14.35
CA ASP A 4 10.31 11.23 -14.35
C ASP A 4 10.65 11.82 -12.97
N LEU A 5 11.59 11.19 -12.26
CA LEU A 5 12.03 11.59 -10.93
C LEU A 5 12.68 12.97 -10.89
N SER A 6 13.22 13.48 -12.00
CA SER A 6 13.85 14.80 -12.03
C SER A 6 12.86 15.91 -11.62
N LYS A 7 11.56 15.73 -11.92
CA LYS A 7 10.47 16.65 -11.59
C LYS A 7 10.27 16.89 -10.09
N ILE A 8 10.67 15.95 -9.25
CA ILE A 8 10.46 16.02 -7.79
C ILE A 8 11.76 15.92 -6.99
N SER A 9 12.88 15.56 -7.63
CA SER A 9 14.14 15.25 -6.95
C SER A 9 14.62 16.37 -6.01
N SER A 10 14.52 17.63 -6.44
CA SER A 10 14.93 18.82 -5.69
C SER A 10 13.87 19.40 -4.76
N GLN A 11 12.65 18.84 -4.78
CA GLN A 11 11.60 19.28 -3.87
C GLN A 11 11.94 18.86 -2.44
N LYS A 12 11.47 19.67 -1.49
CA LYS A 12 11.73 19.47 -0.06
C LYS A 12 10.48 19.03 0.68
N VAL A 13 10.70 18.21 1.69
CA VAL A 13 9.70 17.75 2.64
C VAL A 13 10.21 17.94 4.06
N LYS A 14 9.31 18.15 5.01
CA LYS A 14 9.67 18.43 6.41
C LYS A 14 9.39 17.23 7.29
N ALA A 15 10.37 16.82 8.09
CA ALA A 15 10.29 15.65 8.97
C ALA A 15 9.24 15.81 10.07
N ILE A 16 8.61 14.70 10.46
CA ILE A 16 7.66 14.63 11.57
C ILE A 16 8.12 13.57 12.57
N PRO A 17 8.36 13.93 13.84
CA PRO A 17 8.40 15.29 14.40
C PRO A 17 9.68 16.05 14.01
N GLY A 18 9.69 17.38 14.20
CA GLY A 18 10.92 18.19 14.19
C GLY A 18 11.01 19.23 13.08
N GLY A 19 10.32 19.03 11.95
CA GLY A 19 10.21 20.04 10.89
C GLY A 19 11.47 20.26 10.04
N GLU A 20 12.51 19.43 10.22
CA GLU A 20 13.73 19.50 9.42
C GLU A 20 13.42 19.26 7.93
N ALA A 21 13.88 20.17 7.08
CA ALA A 21 13.66 20.09 5.64
C ALA A 21 14.68 19.17 4.97
N VAL A 22 14.20 18.19 4.23
CA VAL A 22 15.00 17.18 3.52
C VAL A 22 14.63 17.18 2.05
N GLU A 23 15.64 17.12 1.18
CA GLU A 23 15.46 16.98 -0.27
C GLU A 23 15.03 15.56 -0.64
N MET A 24 14.03 15.41 -1.50
CA MET A 24 13.43 14.12 -1.81
C MET A 24 14.42 13.11 -2.40
N GLN A 25 15.37 13.57 -3.23
CA GLN A 25 16.39 12.70 -3.82
C GLN A 25 17.13 11.85 -2.78
N SER A 26 17.30 12.36 -1.56
CA SER A 26 17.95 11.63 -0.46
C SER A 26 17.25 10.30 -0.11
N PHE A 27 15.98 10.13 -0.46
CA PHE A 27 15.22 8.93 -0.14
C PHE A 27 15.58 7.73 -1.00
N TRP A 28 16.01 7.94 -2.25
CA TRP A 28 16.34 6.88 -3.22
C TRP A 28 17.77 6.93 -3.77
N LYS A 29 18.60 7.83 -3.24
CA LYS A 29 20.00 7.96 -3.67
C LYS A 29 20.80 6.68 -3.42
N ASP A 30 20.63 6.07 -2.25
CA ASP A 30 21.48 4.97 -1.77
C ASP A 30 20.71 3.66 -1.48
N GLN A 31 19.37 3.67 -1.59
CA GLN A 31 18.53 2.49 -1.32
C GLN A 31 17.19 2.56 -2.07
N ASN A 32 16.51 1.42 -2.16
CA ASN A 32 15.15 1.37 -2.70
C ASN A 32 14.19 2.05 -1.71
N VAL A 33 13.10 2.64 -2.21
CA VAL A 33 12.13 3.32 -1.35
C VAL A 33 10.70 3.12 -1.84
N ALA A 34 9.79 2.90 -0.88
CA ALA A 34 8.36 3.01 -1.02
C ALA A 34 7.90 4.31 -0.36
N ILE A 35 7.48 5.29 -1.16
CA ILE A 35 6.98 6.58 -0.69
C ILE A 35 5.47 6.58 -0.82
N ILE A 36 4.76 6.74 0.30
CA ILE A 36 3.30 6.79 0.36
C ILE A 36 2.88 8.23 0.63
N PHE A 37 2.10 8.79 -0.29
CA PHE A 37 1.57 10.14 -0.17
C PHE A 37 0.17 10.07 0.44
N PHE A 38 0.05 10.46 1.70
CA PHE A 38 -1.21 10.43 2.43
C PHE A 38 -2.05 11.66 2.11
N ARG A 39 -3.30 11.42 1.70
CA ARG A 39 -4.26 12.49 1.44
C ARG A 39 -4.60 13.35 2.66
N ARG A 40 -4.63 12.77 3.88
CA ARG A 40 -4.88 13.49 5.14
C ARG A 40 -4.59 12.61 6.34
N TRP A 41 -3.85 13.12 7.32
CA TRP A 41 -3.54 12.40 8.56
C TRP A 41 -4.78 11.95 9.35
N GLY A 42 -5.80 12.81 9.35
CA GLY A 42 -7.08 12.57 9.99
C GLY A 42 -8.00 11.58 9.28
N CYS A 43 -7.67 11.13 8.08
CA CYS A 43 -8.54 10.24 7.31
C CYS A 43 -8.42 8.80 7.82
N MET A 44 -9.56 8.19 8.18
CA MET A 44 -9.62 6.78 8.58
C MET A 44 -9.01 5.83 7.54
N PHE A 45 -9.20 6.09 6.24
CA PHE A 45 -8.60 5.28 5.17
C PHE A 45 -7.08 5.39 5.14
N CYS A 46 -6.51 6.57 5.37
CA CYS A 46 -5.06 6.76 5.49
C CYS A 46 -4.49 6.01 6.70
N ARG A 47 -5.16 6.12 7.86
CA ARG A 47 -4.76 5.41 9.08
C ARG A 47 -4.83 3.89 8.90
N LEU A 48 -5.86 3.40 8.19
CA LEU A 48 -6.00 1.99 7.85
C LEU A 48 -4.87 1.52 6.94
N TRP A 49 -4.62 2.24 5.84
CA TRP A 49 -3.55 1.87 4.90
C TRP A 49 -2.18 1.93 5.59
N ALA A 50 -1.93 2.93 6.43
CA ALA A 50 -0.71 3.03 7.22
C ALA A 50 -0.50 1.82 8.15
N LYS A 51 -1.54 1.39 8.86
CA LYS A 51 -1.48 0.18 9.71
C LYS A 51 -1.18 -1.06 8.88
N GLU A 52 -1.82 -1.20 7.72
CA GLU A 52 -1.61 -2.34 6.84
C GLU A 52 -0.21 -2.36 6.24
N LEU A 53 0.36 -1.21 5.87
CA LEU A 53 1.77 -1.12 5.47
C LEU A 53 2.72 -1.59 6.57
N GLY A 54 2.34 -1.41 7.84
CA GLY A 54 3.03 -1.96 9.00
C GLY A 54 3.15 -3.49 9.00
N GLU A 55 2.16 -4.20 8.43
CA GLU A 55 2.17 -5.67 8.33
C GLU A 55 3.29 -6.17 7.41
N ILE A 56 3.66 -5.39 6.38
CA ILE A 56 4.74 -5.73 5.45
C ILE A 56 6.05 -5.01 5.73
N TYR A 57 6.10 -4.08 6.68
CA TYR A 57 7.30 -3.33 7.03
C TYR A 57 8.54 -4.22 7.31
N PRO A 58 8.44 -5.37 8.03
CA PRO A 58 9.57 -6.28 8.20
C PRO A 58 10.11 -6.83 6.88
N ILE A 59 9.23 -7.08 5.91
CA ILE A 59 9.60 -7.57 4.57
C ILE A 59 10.34 -6.48 3.81
N LEU A 60 9.82 -5.25 3.82
CA LEU A 60 10.47 -4.10 3.19
C LEU A 60 11.88 -3.86 3.76
N LYS A 61 12.00 -3.85 5.09
CA LYS A 61 13.28 -3.70 5.78
C LYS A 61 14.29 -4.81 5.42
N LYS A 62 13.84 -6.07 5.37
CA LYS A 62 14.69 -7.21 4.98
C LYS A 62 15.23 -7.08 3.55
N ASN A 63 14.47 -6.43 2.66
CA ASN A 63 14.86 -6.22 1.26
C ASN A 63 15.53 -4.86 1.02
N ASN A 64 15.98 -4.16 2.07
CA ASN A 64 16.59 -2.84 1.97
C ASN A 64 15.70 -1.82 1.22
N ILE A 65 14.39 -1.86 1.48
CA ILE A 65 13.41 -0.90 0.98
C ILE A 65 12.99 0.00 2.14
N ARG A 66 13.33 1.29 2.03
CA ARG A 66 12.89 2.31 2.97
C ARG A 66 11.39 2.54 2.80
N LEU A 67 10.67 2.69 3.91
CA LEU A 67 9.25 3.07 3.90
C LEU A 67 9.12 4.53 4.37
N VAL A 68 8.57 5.39 3.51
CA VAL A 68 8.40 6.83 3.77
C VAL A 68 6.93 7.18 3.60
N GLY A 69 6.38 7.98 4.52
CA GLY A 69 5.04 8.54 4.45
C GLY A 69 5.11 10.06 4.35
N ILE A 70 4.44 10.65 3.37
CA ILE A 70 4.42 12.10 3.13
C ILE A 70 2.97 12.60 3.18
N GLY A 71 2.63 13.49 4.10
CA GLY A 71 1.35 14.20 4.09
C GLY A 71 1.42 15.51 3.31
N ILE A 72 0.26 16.11 3.07
CA ILE A 72 0.16 17.40 2.36
C ILE A 72 0.67 18.56 3.24
N GLU A 73 0.43 18.48 4.54
CA GLU A 73 0.70 19.55 5.51
C GLU A 73 0.89 18.97 6.91
N GLU A 74 1.37 19.78 7.84
CA GLU A 74 1.61 19.34 9.22
C GLU A 74 0.32 19.15 10.04
N ALA A 75 -0.76 19.84 9.69
CA ALA A 75 -1.99 19.86 10.47
C ALA A 75 -2.61 18.46 10.64
N GLY A 76 -2.78 18.01 11.90
CA GLY A 76 -3.30 16.68 12.24
C GLY A 76 -2.25 15.55 12.25
N SER A 77 -0.98 15.87 12.00
CA SER A 77 0.12 14.89 12.05
C SER A 77 0.41 14.37 13.45
N LYS A 78 0.20 15.20 14.48
CA LYS A 78 0.46 14.83 15.89
C LYS A 78 -0.36 13.61 16.30
N GLU A 79 -1.66 13.63 16.07
CA GLU A 79 -2.55 12.50 16.38
C GLU A 79 -2.19 11.24 15.58
N PHE A 80 -1.65 11.42 14.37
CA PHE A 80 -1.22 10.31 13.54
C PHE A 80 0.04 9.63 14.08
N VAL A 81 1.01 10.43 14.55
CA VAL A 81 2.23 9.95 15.20
C VAL A 81 1.92 9.32 16.55
N ASP A 82 1.15 10.01 17.40
CA ASP A 82 0.78 9.55 18.74
C ASP A 82 -0.01 8.23 18.66
N GLY A 83 -0.85 8.07 17.64
CA GLY A 83 -1.59 6.84 17.33
C GLY A 83 -0.74 5.69 16.78
N LYS A 84 0.56 5.91 16.52
CA LYS A 84 1.52 4.93 15.97
C LYS A 84 0.99 4.19 14.74
N TYR A 85 0.32 4.91 13.85
CA TYR A 85 -0.31 4.30 12.68
C TYR A 85 0.68 3.84 11.61
N PHE A 86 1.92 4.32 11.63
CA PHE A 86 2.91 4.07 10.59
C PHE A 86 4.27 3.69 11.17
N ASN A 87 4.93 2.71 10.54
CA ASN A 87 6.22 2.17 11.00
C ASN A 87 7.43 2.78 10.27
N GLY A 88 7.21 3.52 9.19
CA GLY A 88 8.25 4.19 8.41
C GLY A 88 8.51 5.64 8.86
N ASP A 89 9.37 6.32 8.11
CA ASP A 89 9.67 7.74 8.35
C ASP A 89 8.52 8.61 7.87
N LEU A 90 8.19 9.67 8.62
CA LEU A 90 7.08 10.56 8.31
C LEU A 90 7.57 11.97 7.97
N PHE A 91 6.97 12.54 6.92
CA PHE A 91 7.21 13.89 6.46
C PHE A 91 5.91 14.56 6.02
N TYR A 92 5.94 15.86 5.77
CA TYR A 92 4.92 16.57 5.01
C TYR A 92 5.55 17.42 3.91
N ALA A 93 4.80 17.69 2.85
CA ALA A 93 5.26 18.51 1.75
C ALA A 93 5.54 19.96 2.18
N GLU A 94 6.72 20.49 1.88
CA GLU A 94 6.99 21.92 2.07
C GLU A 94 6.22 22.76 1.03
N ASP A 95 6.21 22.29 -0.22
CA ASP A 95 5.36 22.81 -1.29
C ASP A 95 4.36 21.73 -1.73
N LYS A 96 3.07 22.04 -1.57
CA LYS A 96 1.95 21.15 -1.92
C LYS A 96 1.87 20.88 -3.43
N SER A 97 2.52 21.67 -4.28
CA SER A 97 2.58 21.47 -5.74
C SER A 97 3.11 20.09 -6.13
N ILE A 98 3.92 19.44 -5.27
CA ILE A 98 4.37 18.07 -5.48
C ILE A 98 3.21 17.09 -5.74
N TYR A 99 2.08 17.26 -5.07
CA TYR A 99 0.91 16.40 -5.28
C TYR A 99 0.35 16.57 -6.70
N GLN A 100 0.39 17.79 -7.24
CA GLN A 100 -0.02 18.07 -8.62
C GLN A 100 1.01 17.56 -9.63
N THR A 101 2.32 17.71 -9.34
CA THR A 101 3.40 17.18 -10.18
C THR A 101 3.34 15.65 -10.29
N LEU A 102 2.93 14.97 -9.21
CA LEU A 102 2.66 13.53 -9.16
C LEU A 102 1.29 13.14 -9.71
N GLU A 103 0.55 14.08 -10.31
CA GLU A 103 -0.75 13.85 -10.92
C GLU A 103 -1.81 13.32 -9.95
N PHE A 104 -1.62 13.53 -8.64
CA PHE A 104 -2.62 13.13 -7.63
C PHE A 104 -3.85 14.00 -7.72
N LYS A 105 -5.00 13.34 -7.77
CA LYS A 105 -6.27 14.00 -8.04
C LYS A 105 -6.74 14.82 -6.85
N ARG A 106 -7.26 16.00 -7.16
CA ARG A 106 -8.01 16.82 -6.22
C ARG A 106 -9.49 16.60 -6.48
N PHE A 107 -10.20 16.08 -5.50
CA PHE A 107 -11.61 15.71 -5.63
C PHE A 107 -12.54 16.84 -5.23
N ASN A 108 -13.80 16.74 -5.67
CA ASN A 108 -14.86 17.58 -5.14
C ASN A 108 -15.66 16.78 -4.09
N LEU A 109 -16.52 17.48 -3.34
CA LEU A 109 -17.31 16.85 -2.29
C LEU A 109 -18.24 15.77 -2.86
N VAL A 110 -18.77 15.95 -4.08
CA VAL A 110 -19.65 14.98 -4.72
C VAL A 110 -18.91 13.67 -4.96
N SER A 111 -17.70 13.71 -5.53
CA SER A 111 -16.91 12.50 -5.81
C SER A 111 -16.48 11.79 -4.52
N ILE A 112 -16.20 12.53 -3.45
CA ILE A 112 -15.93 11.93 -2.13
C ILE A 112 -17.19 11.23 -1.62
N ILE A 113 -18.34 11.90 -1.59
CA ILE A 113 -19.59 11.34 -1.07
C ILE A 113 -20.00 10.10 -1.87
N THR A 114 -19.94 10.15 -3.21
CA THR A 114 -20.30 8.99 -4.05
C THR A 114 -19.33 7.83 -3.83
N SER A 115 -18.04 8.10 -3.64
CA SER A 115 -17.05 7.05 -3.35
C SER A 115 -17.30 6.32 -2.02
N LEU A 116 -17.92 6.97 -1.03
CA LEU A 116 -18.25 6.32 0.25
C LEU A 116 -19.28 5.19 0.11
N PHE A 117 -20.11 5.22 -0.94
CA PHE A 117 -21.08 4.16 -1.22
C PHE A 117 -20.46 2.95 -1.90
N TRP A 118 -19.23 3.04 -2.40
CA TRP A 118 -18.54 1.93 -3.07
C TRP A 118 -18.23 0.80 -2.10
N LYS A 119 -18.23 -0.45 -2.61
CA LYS A 119 -17.99 -1.65 -1.80
C LYS A 119 -16.65 -1.58 -1.05
N GLN A 120 -15.58 -1.19 -1.74
CA GLN A 120 -14.25 -1.03 -1.15
C GLN A 120 -14.25 -0.04 0.03
N SER A 121 -14.94 1.10 -0.12
CA SER A 121 -15.07 2.09 0.96
C SER A 121 -15.83 1.54 2.16
N ARG A 122 -16.93 0.81 1.93
CA ARG A 122 -17.70 0.16 3.00
C ARG A 122 -16.86 -0.87 3.76
N GLU A 123 -16.14 -1.73 3.05
CA GLU A 123 -15.24 -2.73 3.65
C GLU A 123 -14.12 -2.07 4.45
N ALA A 124 -13.50 -1.02 3.90
CA ALA A 124 -12.47 -0.25 4.58
C ALA A 124 -13.01 0.49 5.82
N ILE A 125 -14.25 1.01 5.79
CA ILE A 125 -14.91 1.60 6.97
C ILE A 125 -15.13 0.54 8.05
N VAL A 126 -15.66 -0.64 7.68
CA VAL A 126 -15.89 -1.74 8.64
C VAL A 126 -14.58 -2.18 9.28
N LYS A 127 -13.54 -2.41 8.47
CA LYS A 127 -12.20 -2.78 8.95
C LYS A 127 -11.57 -1.67 9.80
N GLY A 128 -11.68 -0.42 9.38
CA GLY A 128 -11.17 0.72 10.15
C GLY A 128 -11.82 0.82 11.52
N LYS A 129 -13.16 0.70 11.59
CA LYS A 129 -13.90 0.72 12.85
C LYS A 129 -13.55 -0.45 13.75
N SER A 130 -13.39 -1.67 13.23
CA SER A 130 -13.00 -2.83 14.05
C SER A 130 -11.59 -2.69 14.64
N LEU A 131 -10.73 -1.88 14.01
CA LEU A 131 -9.40 -1.53 14.50
C LEU A 131 -9.37 -0.26 15.37
N GLY A 132 -10.53 0.28 15.75
CA GLY A 132 -10.65 1.49 16.57
C GLY A 132 -10.18 2.77 15.88
N LEU A 133 -10.18 2.80 14.54
CA LEU A 133 -9.74 3.98 13.79
C LEU A 133 -10.86 5.02 13.73
N HIS A 134 -10.52 6.23 14.15
CA HIS A 134 -11.40 7.39 14.03
C HIS A 134 -10.99 8.26 12.85
N SER A 135 -11.90 9.11 12.38
CA SER A 135 -11.60 10.14 11.39
C SER A 135 -11.89 11.51 11.99
N ASP A 136 -11.05 12.49 11.66
CA ASP A 136 -11.31 13.90 11.89
C ASP A 136 -11.36 14.65 10.54
N LEU A 137 -11.66 15.96 10.60
CA LEU A 137 -11.76 16.84 9.45
C LEU A 137 -10.62 17.88 9.39
N ILE A 138 -9.53 17.68 10.13
CA ILE A 138 -8.41 18.62 10.20
C ILE A 138 -7.58 18.55 8.92
N GLY A 139 -7.35 19.70 8.30
CA GLY A 139 -6.56 19.85 7.07
C GLY A 139 -7.35 19.61 5.77
N ASP A 140 -6.64 19.53 4.65
CA ASP A 140 -7.21 19.40 3.30
C ASP A 140 -8.02 18.10 3.12
N GLY A 141 -9.34 18.24 3.01
CA GLY A 141 -10.26 17.11 2.84
C GLY A 141 -10.44 16.63 1.40
N LEU A 142 -9.91 17.36 0.41
CA LEU A 142 -10.24 17.19 -1.01
C LEU A 142 -9.11 16.56 -1.83
N GLN A 143 -7.87 16.85 -1.46
CA GLN A 143 -6.72 16.22 -2.10
C GLN A 143 -6.78 14.69 -1.93
N ASN A 144 -6.32 13.97 -2.94
CA ASN A 144 -6.07 12.53 -2.86
C ASN A 144 -4.56 12.26 -2.85
N GLY A 145 -4.19 11.03 -2.53
CA GLY A 145 -2.81 10.59 -2.43
C GLY A 145 -2.44 9.54 -3.46
N GLY A 146 -1.42 8.76 -3.13
CA GLY A 146 -0.84 7.78 -4.02
C GLY A 146 0.42 7.15 -3.43
N GLY A 147 1.21 6.55 -4.31
CA GLY A 147 2.48 5.94 -3.94
C GLY A 147 3.49 6.01 -5.08
N LEU A 148 4.75 6.17 -4.73
CA LEU A 148 5.88 6.12 -5.65
C LEU A 148 6.89 5.09 -5.12
N PHE A 149 7.17 4.08 -5.93
CA PHE A 149 8.05 2.97 -5.57
C PHE A 149 9.25 2.98 -6.49
N ILE A 150 10.43 3.20 -5.91
CA ILE A 150 11.68 3.43 -6.62
C ILE A 150 12.66 2.32 -6.25
N CYS A 151 13.16 1.62 -7.26
CA CYS A 151 14.09 0.52 -7.09
C CYS A 151 15.28 0.71 -8.05
N GLY A 152 16.51 0.65 -7.52
CA GLY A 152 17.73 0.87 -8.32
C GLY A 152 17.75 2.23 -9.05
N GLY A 153 17.12 3.26 -8.48
CA GLY A 153 17.01 4.60 -9.08
C GLY A 153 15.92 4.76 -10.15
N ASN A 154 15.14 3.72 -10.46
CA ASN A 154 14.04 3.77 -11.43
C ASN A 154 12.68 3.69 -10.74
N VAL A 155 11.67 4.34 -11.30
CA VAL A 155 10.28 4.19 -10.83
C VAL A 155 9.70 2.90 -11.38
N GLU A 156 9.51 1.92 -10.50
CA GLU A 156 8.87 0.63 -10.78
C GLU A 156 7.35 0.73 -10.72
N CYS A 157 6.82 1.58 -9.83
CA CYS A 157 5.39 1.80 -9.72
C CYS A 157 5.10 3.26 -9.34
N HIS A 158 4.22 3.89 -10.13
CA HIS A 158 3.58 5.16 -9.80
C HIS A 158 2.08 4.92 -9.67
N TYR A 159 1.58 5.00 -8.44
CA TYR A 159 0.21 4.70 -8.08
C TYR A 159 -0.54 5.97 -7.69
N VAL A 160 -1.66 6.24 -8.37
CA VAL A 160 -2.52 7.40 -8.11
C VAL A 160 -3.87 6.90 -7.60
N GLN A 161 -4.28 7.32 -6.40
CA GLN A 161 -5.55 6.90 -5.82
C GLN A 161 -6.74 7.43 -6.64
N LEU A 162 -7.69 6.55 -6.97
CA LEU A 162 -8.93 6.88 -7.67
C LEU A 162 -10.10 7.23 -6.73
N ALA A 163 -9.99 6.87 -5.46
CA ALA A 163 -10.95 7.17 -4.40
C ALA A 163 -10.25 7.30 -3.04
N PRO A 164 -10.91 7.86 -2.00
CA PRO A 164 -10.32 7.99 -0.67
C PRO A 164 -9.92 6.67 0.00
N ALA A 165 -10.62 5.58 -0.31
CA ALA A 165 -10.37 4.23 0.22
C ALA A 165 -9.49 3.38 -0.71
N ASP A 166 -9.15 3.91 -1.89
CA ASP A 166 -8.32 3.21 -2.86
C ASP A 166 -6.89 3.11 -2.34
N ARG A 167 -6.26 1.94 -2.49
CA ARG A 167 -4.89 1.70 -2.03
C ARG A 167 -4.27 0.52 -2.77
N LEU A 168 -2.95 0.54 -2.91
CA LEU A 168 -2.20 -0.58 -3.49
C LEU A 168 -2.16 -1.75 -2.50
N ASN A 169 -2.21 -2.98 -3.00
CA ASN A 169 -2.19 -4.18 -2.16
C ASN A 169 -0.79 -4.36 -1.56
N ASN A 170 -0.73 -4.71 -0.27
CA ASN A 170 0.50 -5.07 0.43
C ASN A 170 1.35 -6.12 -0.31
N MET A 171 0.70 -7.09 -0.96
CA MET A 171 1.39 -8.12 -1.74
C MET A 171 2.06 -7.56 -3.00
N GLU A 172 1.46 -6.56 -3.64
CA GLU A 172 2.04 -5.87 -4.79
C GLU A 172 3.22 -5.01 -4.33
N ILE A 173 3.05 -4.27 -3.24
CA ILE A 173 4.11 -3.44 -2.63
C ILE A 173 5.31 -4.30 -2.23
N ALA A 174 5.09 -5.44 -1.56
CA ALA A 174 6.17 -6.33 -1.12
C ALA A 174 6.98 -6.94 -2.29
N LYS A 175 6.42 -6.93 -3.50
CA LYS A 175 7.04 -7.48 -4.71
C LYS A 175 7.58 -6.41 -5.66
N VAL A 176 7.36 -5.13 -5.38
CA VAL A 176 7.62 -4.04 -6.34
C VAL A 176 9.08 -3.94 -6.79
N CYS A 177 10.04 -4.22 -5.89
CA CYS A 177 11.47 -4.28 -6.23
C CYS A 177 11.97 -5.69 -6.55
N ASN A 178 11.07 -6.68 -6.50
CA ASN A 178 11.35 -8.09 -6.76
C ASN A 178 10.73 -8.54 -8.08
N SER A 179 10.41 -7.63 -9.01
CA SER A 179 9.64 -7.88 -10.24
C SER A 179 10.22 -8.92 -11.23
N ASN A 180 11.34 -9.59 -10.89
CA ASN A 180 11.69 -10.89 -11.46
C ASN A 180 10.88 -12.08 -10.89
N THR A 181 10.05 -11.87 -9.88
CA THR A 181 9.04 -12.82 -9.40
C THR A 181 7.68 -12.40 -9.95
N GLY A 182 7.53 -12.49 -11.27
CA GLY A 182 6.24 -12.30 -11.92
C GLY A 182 5.21 -13.27 -11.36
N LEU A 183 4.29 -12.80 -10.52
CA LEU A 183 2.95 -13.37 -10.52
C LEU A 183 2.16 -12.71 -11.65
N GLY A 184 2.62 -12.94 -12.87
CA GLY A 184 1.81 -12.82 -14.07
C GLY A 184 1.47 -14.24 -14.50
N GLY A 185 0.19 -14.50 -14.72
CA GLY A 185 -0.17 -15.64 -15.56
C GLY A 185 0.26 -15.30 -16.98
N ASP A 186 1.05 -16.16 -17.62
CA ASP A 186 1.15 -16.11 -19.07
C ASP A 186 -0.01 -16.93 -19.67
N LEU A 187 -0.32 -16.69 -20.94
CA LEU A 187 -1.38 -17.43 -21.64
C LEU A 187 -0.92 -18.83 -22.11
N LYS A 188 0.14 -19.38 -21.49
CA LYS A 188 0.77 -20.63 -21.92
C LYS A 188 0.29 -21.79 -21.05
N GLY A 189 0.21 -22.97 -21.65
CA GLY A 189 -0.25 -24.19 -21.00
C GLY A 189 -1.60 -24.67 -21.54
N ASP A 190 -2.12 -25.71 -20.91
CA ASP A 190 -3.40 -26.30 -21.27
C ASP A 190 -4.56 -25.53 -20.62
N TRP A 191 -5.35 -24.88 -21.47
CA TRP A 191 -6.49 -24.05 -21.10
C TRP A 191 -7.73 -24.82 -20.65
N VAL A 192 -7.78 -26.12 -20.91
CA VAL A 192 -8.94 -26.96 -20.59
C VAL A 192 -8.72 -27.85 -19.36
N GLN A 193 -7.52 -27.82 -18.78
CA GLN A 193 -7.16 -28.62 -17.61
C GLN A 193 -7.28 -27.79 -16.33
N THR A 194 -7.98 -28.32 -15.31
CA THR A 194 -7.96 -27.76 -13.95
C THR A 194 -6.89 -28.44 -13.09
N GLY A 195 -6.43 -27.74 -12.06
CA GLY A 195 -5.49 -28.27 -11.08
C GLY A 195 -6.18 -28.82 -9.83
N GLY A 196 -5.42 -28.96 -8.75
CA GLY A 196 -5.88 -29.52 -7.48
C GLY A 196 -4.76 -29.58 -6.45
N ALA A 197 -5.04 -30.22 -5.31
CA ALA A 197 -4.08 -30.43 -4.24
C ALA A 197 -4.18 -31.86 -3.68
N LEU A 198 -3.03 -32.47 -3.43
CA LEU A 198 -2.89 -33.74 -2.74
C LEU A 198 -2.10 -33.51 -1.45
N LEU A 199 -2.75 -33.65 -0.30
CA LEU A 199 -2.10 -33.51 1.01
C LEU A 199 -1.76 -34.91 1.49
N VAL A 200 -0.47 -35.19 1.63
CA VAL A 200 0.03 -36.53 2.00
C VAL A 200 0.83 -36.43 3.30
N GLY A 201 0.50 -37.29 4.25
CA GLY A 201 1.21 -37.41 5.52
C GLY A 201 2.34 -38.44 5.48
N PRO A 202 3.05 -38.62 6.61
CA PRO A 202 4.11 -39.62 6.73
C PRO A 202 3.66 -41.01 6.28
N GLY A 203 4.55 -41.72 5.59
CA GLY A 203 4.26 -43.07 5.05
C GLY A 203 3.33 -43.08 3.83
N GLY A 204 3.13 -41.93 3.16
CA GLY A 204 2.30 -41.87 1.94
C GLY A 204 0.80 -41.84 2.20
N ARG A 205 0.37 -41.65 3.45
CA ARG A 205 -1.05 -41.61 3.81
C ARG A 205 -1.71 -40.36 3.24
N LEU A 206 -2.69 -40.54 2.37
CA LEU A 206 -3.51 -39.45 1.85
C LEU A 206 -4.34 -38.81 2.99
N ILE A 207 -4.13 -37.51 3.23
CA ILE A 207 -4.87 -36.71 4.23
C ILE A 207 -6.05 -36.00 3.59
N LYS A 208 -5.86 -35.41 2.40
CA LYS A 208 -6.91 -34.75 1.64
C LYS A 208 -6.59 -34.76 0.15
N TYR A 209 -7.61 -35.01 -0.65
CA TYR A 209 -7.59 -34.79 -2.09
C TYR A 209 -8.57 -33.64 -2.42
N PHE A 210 -8.13 -32.71 -3.25
CA PHE A 210 -8.90 -31.57 -3.69
C PHE A 210 -8.70 -31.38 -5.19
N THR A 211 -9.78 -31.21 -5.92
CA THR A 211 -9.80 -30.93 -7.36
C THR A 211 -10.45 -29.58 -7.57
N GLN A 212 -9.81 -28.70 -8.32
CA GLN A 212 -10.39 -27.40 -8.66
C GLN A 212 -11.55 -27.61 -9.62
N THR A 213 -12.69 -26.99 -9.33
CA THR A 213 -13.84 -26.94 -10.25
C THR A 213 -13.81 -25.73 -11.17
N GLY A 214 -12.87 -24.79 -10.97
CA GLY A 214 -12.67 -23.64 -11.84
C GLY A 214 -11.39 -22.86 -11.54
N PRO A 215 -11.03 -21.85 -12.36
CA PRO A 215 -9.73 -21.17 -12.28
C PRO A 215 -9.48 -20.42 -10.96
N SER A 216 -10.54 -20.00 -10.28
CA SER A 216 -10.46 -19.29 -8.99
C SER A 216 -10.65 -20.19 -7.78
N ASP A 217 -11.00 -21.46 -8.00
CA ASP A 217 -11.19 -22.42 -6.93
C ASP A 217 -9.84 -22.80 -6.32
N HIS A 218 -9.75 -22.86 -5.01
CA HIS A 218 -8.51 -23.23 -4.33
C HIS A 218 -8.82 -23.78 -2.95
N LEU A 219 -7.92 -24.62 -2.44
CA LEU A 219 -7.99 -25.11 -1.07
C LEU A 219 -7.49 -24.00 -0.12
N PRO A 220 -8.31 -23.47 0.80
CA PRO A 220 -7.89 -22.39 1.69
C PRO A 220 -6.69 -22.78 2.56
N ASN A 221 -5.73 -21.86 2.74
CA ASN A 221 -4.54 -22.12 3.56
C ASN A 221 -4.90 -22.54 5.00
N SER A 222 -5.96 -21.96 5.57
CA SER A 222 -6.47 -22.33 6.89
C SER A 222 -6.91 -23.80 6.96
N ASP A 223 -7.47 -24.34 5.88
CA ASP A 223 -7.87 -25.74 5.80
C ASP A 223 -6.65 -26.66 5.61
N ILE A 224 -5.63 -26.22 4.87
CA ILE A 224 -4.36 -26.94 4.71
C ILE A 224 -3.68 -27.08 6.07
N LEU A 225 -3.51 -25.97 6.81
CA LEU A 225 -2.84 -25.94 8.11
C LEU A 225 -3.56 -26.83 9.13
N LYS A 226 -4.90 -26.74 9.21
CA LYS A 226 -5.71 -27.65 10.04
C LYS A 226 -5.46 -29.12 9.74
N LYS A 227 -5.26 -29.49 8.46
CA LYS A 227 -5.03 -30.89 8.06
C LYS A 227 -3.66 -31.40 8.48
N PHE A 228 -2.68 -30.52 8.64
CA PHE A 228 -1.34 -30.85 9.15
C PHE A 228 -1.16 -30.56 10.65
N GLN A 229 -2.20 -30.09 11.34
CA GLN A 229 -2.17 -29.71 12.76
C GLN A 229 -1.12 -28.61 13.04
N LEU A 230 -0.99 -27.67 12.10
CA LEU A 230 -0.16 -26.47 12.19
C LEU A 230 -1.01 -25.23 12.47
#